data_AF-A0A3N4I3B8-F1
#
_entry.id   AF-A0A3N4I3B8-F1
#
_cell.length_a   1.000
_cell.length_b   1.000
_cell.length_c   1.000
_cell.angle_alpha   90.00
_cell.angle_beta   90.00
_cell.angle_gamma   90.00
#
_symmetry.space_group_name_H-M   'P 1'
#
loop_
_entity.id
_entity.type
_entity.pdbx_description
1 polymer ?
#
loop_
_entity_poly.entity_id
_entity_poly.type
_entity_poly.pdbx_seq_one_letter_code
_entity_poly.pdbx_strand_id
1 'polypeptide(L)'
;MAAKTRDLPASWLSEDVHREILEYIDLEDGKGRANIHGIIQPFHIDTHDEGSNDCLFPPPLRGVLQDCLLFLIRCLQPYMARIGMKNYGNKTKYDQVDSRKKLFGILDEFGAVSYSSRLVHSMRESEANIIRRWQCGLLRAEQFELLRIMVSKMLEEVGTLLIMEDVNYVKEEQRYTEMYRVLHRAWLSVFKFFGDERFRSERLEKLLIKYLAEEDVNWDVVRGAGAATRSKEDSQLVFVKLKYFWKQKYRYHGKDLRNEDYSRFQRYTILTQRRLNRPLGRLAQ
;
A
#
# COMPACT_ATOMS: atom_id res chain seq x y z
N MET A 1 -28.72 13.53 13.95
CA MET A 1 -28.33 12.50 14.94
C MET A 1 -26.85 12.69 15.22
N ALA A 2 -26.46 13.02 16.45
CA ALA A 2 -25.05 13.05 16.82
C ALA A 2 -24.52 11.61 16.80
N ALA A 3 -23.48 11.34 16.02
CA ALA A 3 -22.81 10.04 16.06
C ALA A 3 -22.31 9.83 17.49
N LYS A 4 -22.73 8.74 18.14
CA LYS A 4 -22.10 8.30 19.39
C LYS A 4 -20.62 8.06 19.06
N THR A 5 -19.74 8.96 19.47
CA THR A 5 -18.30 8.70 19.54
C THR A 5 -18.13 7.48 20.42
N ARG A 6 -17.73 6.35 19.81
CA ARG A 6 -17.27 5.20 20.58
C ARG A 6 -16.04 5.68 21.36
N ASP A 7 -16.07 5.59 22.68
CA ASP A 7 -14.84 5.76 23.49
C ASP A 7 -13.95 4.55 23.20
N LEU A 8 -12.70 4.80 22.84
CA LEU A 8 -11.82 3.79 22.24
C LEU A 8 -10.62 3.51 23.16
N PRO A 9 -10.19 2.25 23.31
CA PRO A 9 -9.03 1.89 24.12
C PRO A 9 -7.72 2.46 23.59
N ALA A 10 -6.66 2.43 24.40
CA ALA A 10 -5.32 2.82 24.00
C ALA A 10 -4.86 1.99 22.78
N SER A 11 -4.56 2.66 21.67
CA SER A 11 -4.08 2.07 20.43
C SER A 11 -2.64 2.53 20.16
N TRP A 12 -1.83 1.71 19.51
CA TRP A 12 -0.52 2.16 19.00
C TRP A 12 -0.66 3.05 17.75
N LEU A 13 -1.86 3.11 17.16
CA LEU A 13 -2.19 4.05 16.09
C LEU A 13 -2.28 5.46 16.65
N SER A 14 -1.82 6.45 15.90
CA SER A 14 -2.14 7.84 16.23
C SER A 14 -3.66 8.05 16.16
N GLU A 15 -4.17 9.00 16.95
CA GLU A 15 -5.60 9.37 16.96
C GLU A 15 -6.13 9.67 15.56
N ASP A 16 -5.31 10.31 14.72
CA ASP A 16 -5.68 10.64 13.34
C ASP A 16 -5.90 9.40 12.47
N VAL A 17 -5.00 8.42 12.55
CA VAL A 17 -5.13 7.16 11.78
C VAL A 17 -6.33 6.37 12.27
N HIS A 18 -6.48 6.30 13.58
CA HIS A 18 -7.58 5.58 14.22
C HIS A 18 -8.94 6.17 13.82
N ARG A 19 -9.09 7.50 13.88
CA ARG A 19 -10.31 8.20 13.44
C ARG A 19 -10.62 7.93 11.98
N GLU A 20 -9.64 7.98 11.09
CA GLU A 20 -9.85 7.73 9.66
C GLU A 20 -10.26 6.28 9.37
N ILE A 21 -9.71 5.31 10.13
CA ILE A 21 -10.12 3.91 10.07
C ILE A 21 -11.59 3.78 10.47
N LEU A 22 -12.00 4.39 11.57
CA LEU A 22 -13.40 4.33 12.03
C LEU A 22 -14.37 5.00 11.06
N GLU A 23 -14.03 6.21 10.59
CA GLU A 23 -14.82 6.89 9.55
C GLU A 23 -14.97 6.01 8.31
N TYR A 24 -13.89 5.34 7.91
CA TYR A 24 -13.90 4.43 6.77
C TYR A 24 -14.78 3.19 7.00
N ILE A 25 -14.70 2.57 8.18
CA ILE A 25 -15.50 1.42 8.61
C ILE A 25 -16.99 1.78 8.61
N ASP A 26 -17.37 2.89 9.25
CA ASP A 26 -18.76 3.32 9.36
C ASP A 26 -19.40 3.60 7.97
N LEU A 27 -18.61 4.13 7.03
CA LEU A 27 -19.03 4.36 5.64
C LEU A 27 -19.32 3.07 4.87
N GLU A 28 -18.66 1.96 5.21
CA GLU A 28 -18.83 0.66 4.56
C GLU A 28 -19.92 -0.20 5.23
N ASP A 29 -20.07 -0.11 6.55
CA ASP A 29 -21.13 -0.78 7.32
C ASP A 29 -22.53 -0.35 6.87
N GLY A 30 -22.71 0.95 6.58
CA GLY A 30 -23.96 1.49 6.01
C GLY A 30 -24.33 0.92 4.63
N LYS A 31 -23.40 0.22 3.95
CA LYS A 31 -23.62 -0.40 2.63
C LYS A 31 -23.72 -1.93 2.68
N GLY A 32 -23.64 -2.55 3.86
CA GLY A 32 -23.69 -4.01 4.03
C GLY A 32 -22.52 -4.75 3.35
N ARG A 33 -21.33 -4.15 3.25
CA ARG A 33 -20.18 -4.71 2.52
C ARG A 33 -19.06 -5.19 3.45
N ALA A 34 -19.16 -6.44 3.87
CA ALA A 34 -18.25 -7.11 4.82
C ALA A 34 -16.77 -7.30 4.39
N ASN A 35 -16.33 -6.84 3.22
CA ASN A 35 -15.14 -7.41 2.58
C ASN A 35 -13.84 -6.60 2.76
N ILE A 36 -13.93 -5.30 3.07
CA ILE A 36 -12.75 -4.49 3.46
C ILE A 36 -12.55 -4.53 4.98
N HIS A 37 -13.63 -4.83 5.73
CA HIS A 37 -13.55 -5.17 7.15
C HIS A 37 -12.51 -6.25 7.37
N GLY A 38 -12.47 -7.33 6.58
CA GLY A 38 -11.49 -8.40 6.75
C GLY A 38 -10.01 -7.99 6.72
N ILE A 39 -9.67 -6.75 6.32
CA ILE A 39 -8.29 -6.27 6.27
C ILE A 39 -8.02 -5.19 7.30
N ILE A 40 -8.89 -4.19 7.42
CA ILE A 40 -8.71 -3.09 8.38
C ILE A 40 -9.13 -3.51 9.79
N GLN A 41 -10.12 -4.40 9.91
CA GLN A 41 -10.61 -4.90 11.18
C GLN A 41 -9.55 -5.72 11.96
N PRO A 42 -8.72 -6.58 11.34
CA PRO A 42 -7.56 -7.16 12.04
C PRO A 42 -6.66 -6.11 12.68
N PHE A 43 -6.31 -5.01 12.00
CA PHE A 43 -5.54 -3.94 12.64
C PHE A 43 -6.26 -3.37 13.86
N HIS A 44 -7.57 -3.15 13.75
CA HIS A 44 -8.35 -2.61 14.85
C HIS A 44 -8.49 -3.62 16.01
N ILE A 45 -8.71 -4.90 15.74
CA ILE A 45 -8.84 -5.94 16.76
C ILE A 45 -7.49 -6.17 17.45
N ASP A 46 -6.42 -6.34 16.68
CA ASP A 46 -5.08 -6.60 17.19
C ASP A 46 -4.50 -5.39 17.95
N THR A 47 -4.99 -4.17 17.71
CA THR A 47 -4.64 -2.99 18.52
C THR A 47 -5.27 -2.96 19.90
N HIS A 48 -6.31 -3.77 20.17
CA HIS A 48 -7.12 -3.68 21.38
C HIS A 48 -7.08 -4.93 22.26
N ASP A 49 -6.32 -5.96 21.88
CA ASP A 49 -6.09 -7.11 22.76
C ASP A 49 -5.02 -6.78 23.81
N GLU A 50 -5.44 -6.11 24.89
CA GLU A 50 -4.60 -5.69 26.02
C GLU A 50 -3.91 -6.86 26.75
N GLY A 51 -4.30 -8.12 26.46
CA GLY A 51 -3.72 -9.33 27.07
C GLY A 51 -2.45 -9.85 26.39
N SER A 52 -2.16 -9.41 25.16
CA SER A 52 -0.99 -9.84 24.40
C SER A 52 0.19 -8.88 24.61
N ASN A 53 1.07 -9.19 25.57
CA ASN A 53 2.34 -8.47 25.76
C ASN A 53 3.29 -8.57 24.54
N ASP A 54 2.96 -9.43 23.57
CA ASP A 54 3.68 -9.52 22.31
C ASP A 54 3.21 -8.40 21.39
N CYS A 55 3.93 -7.28 21.42
CA CYS A 55 3.71 -6.23 20.45
C CYS A 55 3.98 -6.80 19.05
N LEU A 56 2.92 -7.01 18.26
CA LEU A 56 3.00 -7.58 16.91
C LEU A 56 3.85 -6.73 15.95
N PHE A 57 4.06 -5.45 16.27
CA PHE A 57 4.67 -4.47 15.38
C PHE A 57 5.97 -3.88 15.94
N PRO A 58 7.09 -3.96 15.20
CA PRO A 58 8.33 -3.30 15.57
C PRO A 58 8.10 -1.80 15.77
N PRO A 59 8.41 -1.23 16.95
CA PRO A 59 8.22 0.20 17.20
C PRO A 59 8.79 1.12 16.11
N PRO A 60 9.99 0.84 15.53
CA PRO A 60 10.54 1.64 14.42
C PRO A 60 9.69 1.67 13.14
N LEU A 61 8.82 0.68 12.90
CA LEU A 61 7.99 0.59 11.69
C LEU A 61 6.56 1.12 11.89
N ARG A 62 6.16 1.49 13.11
CA ARG A 62 4.79 1.94 13.40
C ARG A 62 4.39 3.17 12.58
N GLY A 63 5.30 4.14 12.41
CA GLY A 63 5.04 5.31 11.57
C GLY A 63 4.77 4.92 10.11
N VAL A 64 5.60 4.05 9.55
CA VAL A 64 5.47 3.54 8.18
C VAL A 64 4.14 2.79 7.97
N LEU A 65 3.75 1.98 8.95
CA LEU A 65 2.46 1.27 8.94
C LEU A 65 1.28 2.25 8.91
N GLN A 66 1.33 3.28 9.75
CA GLN A 66 0.31 4.33 9.80
C GLN A 66 0.22 5.08 8.47
N ASP A 67 1.35 5.42 7.86
CA ASP A 67 1.40 6.08 6.55
C ASP A 67 0.78 5.21 5.45
N CYS A 68 1.11 3.91 5.43
CA CYS A 68 0.52 2.95 4.49
C CYS A 68 -1.01 2.82 4.67
N LEU A 69 -1.49 2.76 5.92
CA LEU A 69 -2.92 2.67 6.23
C LEU A 69 -3.67 3.95 5.79
N LEU A 70 -3.12 5.12 6.12
CA LEU A 70 -3.69 6.39 5.68
C LEU A 70 -3.68 6.51 4.16
N PHE A 71 -2.59 6.14 3.50
CA PHE A 71 -2.49 6.16 2.05
C PHE A 71 -3.49 5.22 1.39
N LEU A 72 -3.67 4.02 1.94
CA LEU A 72 -4.68 3.08 1.49
C LEU A 72 -6.08 3.68 1.54
N ILE A 73 -6.47 4.22 2.70
CA ILE A 73 -7.82 4.74 2.97
C ILE A 73 -8.08 6.00 2.15
N ARG A 74 -7.15 6.95 2.14
CA ARG A 74 -7.34 8.28 1.55
C ARG A 74 -7.06 8.32 0.06
N CYS A 75 -6.11 7.52 -0.44
CA CYS A 75 -5.64 7.64 -1.82
C CYS A 75 -5.99 6.41 -2.65
N LEU A 76 -5.47 5.24 -2.26
CA LEU A 76 -5.49 4.06 -3.13
C LEU A 76 -6.90 3.47 -3.26
N GLN A 77 -7.62 3.28 -2.15
CA GLN A 77 -8.94 2.68 -2.15
C GLN A 77 -9.98 3.51 -2.91
N PRO A 78 -10.08 4.84 -2.73
CA PRO A 78 -10.93 5.69 -3.55
C PRO A 78 -10.60 5.57 -5.03
N TYR A 79 -9.31 5.64 -5.40
CA TYR A 79 -8.88 5.47 -6.78
C TYR A 79 -9.33 4.12 -7.36
N MET A 80 -9.16 3.02 -6.62
CA MET A 80 -9.60 1.69 -7.03
C MET A 80 -11.11 1.63 -7.24
N ALA A 81 -11.90 2.24 -6.35
CA ALA A 81 -13.34 2.32 -6.50
C ALA A 81 -13.74 3.12 -7.76
N ARG A 82 -13.08 4.25 -8.05
CA ARG A 82 -13.29 5.08 -9.25
C ARG A 82 -13.11 4.29 -10.53
N ILE A 83 -12.09 3.44 -10.59
CA ILE A 83 -11.82 2.60 -11.76
C ILE A 83 -12.65 1.30 -11.81
N GLY A 84 -13.67 1.16 -10.96
CA GLY A 84 -14.59 0.02 -10.95
C GLY A 84 -14.14 -1.18 -10.10
N MET A 85 -13.05 -1.05 -9.33
CA MET A 85 -12.52 -2.09 -8.43
C MET A 85 -13.03 -1.88 -7.00
N LYS A 86 -14.37 -1.85 -6.85
CA LYS A 86 -15.05 -1.37 -5.63
C LYS A 86 -14.70 -2.16 -4.36
N ASN A 87 -14.56 -3.49 -4.44
CA ASN A 87 -14.38 -4.33 -3.25
C ASN A 87 -13.11 -5.19 -3.36
N TYR A 88 -12.34 -5.25 -2.27
CA TYR A 88 -11.37 -6.31 -2.03
C TYR A 88 -12.10 -7.61 -1.66
N GLY A 89 -11.51 -8.79 -1.90
CA GLY A 89 -12.01 -10.06 -1.35
C GLY A 89 -13.09 -10.79 -2.15
N ASN A 90 -13.80 -10.13 -3.06
CA ASN A 90 -14.55 -10.86 -4.08
C ASN A 90 -13.52 -11.47 -5.02
N LYS A 91 -13.39 -12.81 -5.05
CA LYS A 91 -12.50 -13.52 -5.98
C LYS A 91 -12.86 -13.16 -7.41
N THR A 92 -12.28 -12.10 -7.94
CA THR A 92 -12.39 -11.74 -9.35
C THR A 92 -11.21 -12.37 -10.06
N LYS A 93 -11.34 -12.59 -11.37
CA LYS A 93 -10.21 -12.95 -12.24
C LYS A 93 -9.07 -11.92 -12.22
N TYR A 94 -9.29 -10.72 -11.68
CA TYR A 94 -8.34 -9.61 -11.65
C TYR A 94 -7.68 -9.39 -10.29
N ASP A 95 -8.01 -10.22 -9.31
CA ASP A 95 -7.41 -10.18 -7.98
C ASP A 95 -5.89 -10.18 -7.99
N GLN A 96 -5.27 -10.86 -8.96
CA GLN A 96 -3.80 -10.95 -9.07
C GLN A 96 -3.16 -9.62 -9.50
N VAL A 97 -3.92 -8.73 -10.13
CA VAL A 97 -3.47 -7.42 -10.59
C VAL A 97 -4.00 -6.28 -9.73
N ASP A 98 -4.65 -6.57 -8.60
CA ASP A 98 -5.11 -5.57 -7.65
C ASP A 98 -3.92 -4.97 -6.88
N SER A 99 -3.64 -3.69 -7.11
CA SER A 99 -2.49 -3.04 -6.46
C SER A 99 -2.64 -2.93 -4.94
N ARG A 100 -3.86 -2.99 -4.40
CA ARG A 100 -4.08 -3.03 -2.94
C ARG A 100 -3.45 -4.27 -2.33
N LYS A 101 -3.49 -5.43 -3.02
CA LYS A 101 -2.82 -6.67 -2.55
C LYS A 101 -1.32 -6.51 -2.39
N LYS A 102 -0.69 -5.65 -3.18
CA LYS A 102 0.75 -5.39 -3.05
C LYS A 102 1.05 -4.54 -1.83
N LEU A 103 0.24 -3.51 -1.57
CA LEU A 103 0.35 -2.73 -0.34
C LEU A 103 0.04 -3.59 0.90
N PHE A 104 -0.98 -4.45 0.84
CA PHE A 104 -1.26 -5.40 1.91
C PHE A 104 -0.12 -6.37 2.11
N GLY A 105 0.45 -6.94 1.05
CA GLY A 105 1.62 -7.81 1.20
C GLY A 105 2.80 -7.12 1.89
N ILE A 106 2.97 -5.79 1.75
CA ILE A 106 3.99 -5.04 2.50
C ILE A 106 3.60 -4.90 3.97
N LEU A 107 2.34 -4.58 4.25
CA LEU A 107 1.82 -4.48 5.61
C LEU A 107 1.94 -5.84 6.33
N ASP A 108 1.60 -6.95 5.66
CA ASP A 108 1.68 -8.31 6.19
C ASP A 108 3.12 -8.65 6.62
N GLU A 109 4.11 -8.27 5.81
CA GLU A 109 5.54 -8.43 6.15
C GLU A 109 5.96 -7.62 7.39
N PHE A 110 5.20 -6.59 7.74
CA PHE A 110 5.41 -5.80 8.95
C PHE A 110 4.52 -6.26 10.12
N GLY A 111 3.86 -7.41 10.02
CA GLY A 111 3.08 -8.02 11.12
C GLY A 111 1.61 -7.62 11.15
N ALA A 112 1.12 -6.97 10.09
CA ALA A 112 -0.21 -6.39 10.05
C ALA A 112 -1.39 -7.36 9.97
N VAL A 113 -1.23 -8.46 9.24
CA VAL A 113 -2.37 -9.33 8.90
C VAL A 113 -1.96 -10.78 9.08
N SER A 114 -1.72 -11.18 10.33
CA SER A 114 -1.50 -12.60 10.65
C SER A 114 -2.79 -13.45 10.48
N TYR A 115 -3.97 -12.81 10.42
CA TYR A 115 -5.26 -13.49 10.33
C TYR A 115 -5.66 -14.03 8.94
N SER A 116 -5.01 -13.63 7.84
CA SER A 116 -5.31 -14.21 6.52
C SER A 116 -4.71 -15.61 6.31
N SER A 117 -4.04 -16.16 7.33
CA SER A 117 -3.42 -17.49 7.28
C SER A 117 -4.40 -18.57 6.78
N ARG A 118 -5.72 -18.47 7.01
CA ARG A 118 -6.68 -19.43 6.44
C ARG A 118 -6.77 -19.45 4.90
N LEU A 119 -6.42 -18.37 4.21
CA LEU A 119 -6.32 -18.35 2.74
C LEU A 119 -4.88 -18.58 2.23
N VAL A 120 -3.88 -18.43 3.10
CA VAL A 120 -2.44 -18.57 2.79
C VAL A 120 -1.84 -19.88 3.36
N HIS A 121 -2.65 -20.80 3.88
CA HIS A 121 -2.19 -22.14 4.29
C HIS A 121 -1.56 -22.96 3.15
N SER A 122 -1.63 -22.51 1.88
CA SER A 122 -0.89 -23.11 0.76
C SER A 122 0.49 -22.50 0.48
N MET A 123 0.91 -21.44 1.19
CA MET A 123 2.29 -20.92 1.15
C MET A 123 2.93 -21.12 2.52
N ARG A 124 3.11 -22.39 2.87
CA ARG A 124 3.28 -22.94 4.21
C ARG A 124 4.61 -22.63 4.94
N GLU A 125 5.42 -21.68 4.49
CA GLU A 125 6.75 -21.40 5.11
C GLU A 125 7.15 -19.92 5.12
N SER A 126 6.27 -19.02 4.72
CA SER A 126 6.58 -17.59 4.68
C SER A 126 5.93 -16.87 5.86
N GLU A 127 6.32 -17.22 7.09
CA GLU A 127 6.15 -16.26 8.18
C GLU A 127 6.84 -14.96 7.76
N ALA A 128 6.23 -13.80 8.06
CA ALA A 128 6.78 -12.49 7.73
C ALA A 128 8.23 -12.40 8.24
N ASN A 129 9.20 -12.54 7.34
CA ASN A 129 10.59 -12.76 7.70
C ASN A 129 11.14 -11.58 8.51
N ILE A 130 10.63 -10.39 8.23
CA ILE A 130 11.00 -9.16 8.94
C ILE A 130 10.55 -9.22 10.41
N ILE A 131 9.30 -9.62 10.70
CA ILE A 131 8.80 -9.71 12.07
C ILE A 131 9.56 -10.74 12.88
N ARG A 132 9.73 -11.94 12.32
CA ARG A 132 10.48 -13.00 12.99
C ARG A 132 11.92 -12.57 13.29
N ARG A 133 12.58 -11.92 12.32
CA ARG A 133 13.93 -11.37 12.54
C ARG A 133 13.95 -10.31 13.62
N TRP A 134 12.95 -9.42 13.66
CA TRP A 134 12.86 -8.43 14.74
C TRP A 134 12.72 -9.07 16.11
N GLN A 135 11.80 -10.04 16.25
CA GLN A 135 11.57 -10.77 17.50
C GLN A 135 12.83 -11.51 17.97
N CYS A 136 13.66 -11.98 17.03
CA CYS A 136 14.96 -12.60 17.34
C CYS A 136 16.12 -11.60 17.51
N GLY A 137 15.89 -10.28 17.43
CA GLY A 137 16.96 -9.27 17.52
C GLY A 137 17.91 -9.26 16.32
N LEU A 138 17.49 -9.79 15.17
CA LEU A 138 18.29 -9.92 13.94
C LEU A 138 18.06 -8.78 12.93
N LEU A 139 17.22 -7.79 13.26
CA LEU A 139 17.07 -6.57 12.47
C LEU A 139 17.89 -5.43 13.06
N ARG A 140 18.74 -4.82 12.23
CA ARG A 140 19.54 -3.64 12.59
C ARG A 140 18.79 -2.34 12.32
N ALA A 141 19.24 -1.27 12.96
CA ALA A 141 18.70 0.08 12.76
C ALA A 141 18.73 0.51 11.29
N GLU A 142 19.83 0.22 10.58
CA GLU A 142 19.99 0.54 9.16
C GLU A 142 19.00 -0.22 8.27
N GLN A 143 18.59 -1.43 8.64
CA GLN A 143 17.59 -2.19 7.90
C GLN A 143 16.19 -1.58 8.07
N PHE A 144 15.86 -1.12 9.29
CA PHE A 144 14.63 -0.36 9.51
C PHE A 144 14.61 0.93 8.71
N GLU A 145 15.74 1.63 8.65
CA GLU A 145 15.86 2.88 7.89
C GLU A 145 15.69 2.66 6.38
N LEU A 146 16.31 1.62 5.81
CA LEU A 146 16.12 1.27 4.41
C LEU A 146 14.67 0.89 4.08
N LEU A 147 14.01 0.12 4.95
CA LEU A 147 12.59 -0.22 4.80
C LEU A 147 11.71 1.03 4.83
N ARG A 148 11.97 1.94 5.78
CA ARG A 148 11.27 3.23 5.90
C ARG A 148 11.42 4.06 4.63
N ILE A 149 12.65 4.32 4.19
CA ILE A 149 12.93 5.10 2.97
C ILE A 149 12.22 4.49 1.75
N MET A 150 12.33 3.18 1.57
CA MET A 150 11.75 2.49 0.42
C MET A 150 10.22 2.57 0.41
N VAL A 151 9.56 2.35 1.55
CA VAL A 151 8.09 2.47 1.63
C VAL A 151 7.65 3.91 1.43
N SER A 152 8.28 4.88 2.10
CA SER A 152 7.95 6.30 1.94
C SER A 152 8.09 6.76 0.49
N LYS A 153 9.17 6.38 -0.21
CA LYS A 153 9.38 6.70 -1.62
C LYS A 153 8.36 6.03 -2.53
N MET A 154 7.98 4.78 -2.24
CA MET A 154 6.89 4.11 -2.97
C MET A 154 5.55 4.84 -2.78
N LEU A 155 5.19 5.26 -1.57
CA LEU A 155 3.96 6.02 -1.34
C LEU A 155 3.98 7.38 -2.07
N GLU A 156 5.13 8.06 -2.07
CA GLU A 156 5.35 9.32 -2.81
C GLU A 156 5.18 9.15 -4.32
N GLU A 157 5.81 8.12 -4.90
CA GLU A 157 5.71 7.81 -6.33
C GLU A 157 4.26 7.45 -6.73
N VAL A 158 3.59 6.59 -5.97
CA VAL A 158 2.19 6.24 -6.25
C VAL A 158 1.28 7.44 -6.06
N GLY A 159 1.49 8.24 -5.00
CA GLY A 159 0.75 9.49 -4.77
C GLY A 159 0.87 10.44 -5.95
N THR A 160 2.08 10.62 -6.48
CA THR A 160 2.35 11.43 -7.67
C THR A 160 1.58 10.92 -8.89
N LEU A 161 1.62 9.60 -9.15
CA LEU A 161 0.85 8.99 -10.25
C LEU A 161 -0.66 9.20 -10.12
N LEU A 162 -1.19 9.21 -8.89
CA LEU A 162 -2.60 9.46 -8.62
C LEU A 162 -2.99 10.93 -8.84
N ILE A 163 -2.10 11.87 -8.55
CA ILE A 163 -2.35 13.33 -8.66
C ILE A 163 -2.18 13.86 -10.08
N MET A 164 -1.39 13.19 -10.95
CA MET A 164 -1.14 13.59 -12.36
C MET A 164 -2.37 13.46 -13.28
N GLU A 165 -3.58 13.72 -12.76
CA GLU A 165 -4.85 13.40 -13.37
C GLU A 165 -5.11 14.14 -14.71
N ASP A 166 -4.49 15.31 -14.92
CA ASP A 166 -4.96 16.27 -15.96
C ASP A 166 -3.92 16.81 -16.94
N VAL A 167 -2.62 16.58 -16.76
CA VAL A 167 -1.65 17.41 -17.52
C VAL A 167 -1.34 16.88 -18.93
N ASN A 168 -1.48 15.56 -19.19
CA ASN A 168 -0.95 14.98 -20.43
C ASN A 168 -1.62 13.67 -20.87
N TYR A 169 -2.94 13.61 -21.09
CA TYR A 169 -3.63 12.47 -21.74
C TYR A 169 -3.14 11.05 -21.36
N VAL A 170 -2.61 10.84 -20.15
CA VAL A 170 -2.05 9.55 -19.78
C VAL A 170 -3.25 8.64 -19.63
N LYS A 171 -3.37 7.69 -20.56
CA LYS A 171 -4.45 6.72 -20.54
C LYS A 171 -4.47 6.10 -19.14
N GLU A 172 -5.64 6.06 -18.51
CA GLU A 172 -5.85 5.47 -17.18
C GLU A 172 -5.16 4.09 -17.04
N GLU A 173 -5.13 3.31 -18.13
CA GLU A 173 -4.38 2.07 -18.27
C GLU A 173 -2.88 2.19 -17.95
N GLN A 174 -2.19 3.19 -18.53
CA GLN A 174 -0.77 3.42 -18.29
C GLN A 174 -0.52 3.86 -16.86
N ARG A 175 -1.36 4.77 -16.33
CA ARG A 175 -1.27 5.24 -14.93
C ARG A 175 -1.37 4.07 -13.95
N TYR A 176 -2.38 3.23 -14.12
CA TYR A 176 -2.55 2.04 -13.30
C TYR A 176 -1.38 1.07 -13.45
N THR A 177 -0.87 0.89 -14.67
CA THR A 177 0.26 0.00 -14.95
C THR A 177 1.52 0.46 -14.24
N GLU A 178 1.87 1.74 -14.30
CA GLU A 178 3.01 2.27 -13.56
C GLU A 178 2.79 2.18 -12.04
N MET A 179 1.58 2.49 -11.54
CA MET A 179 1.27 2.32 -10.12
C MET A 179 1.47 0.87 -9.67
N TYR A 180 0.98 -0.10 -10.45
CA TYR A 180 1.16 -1.52 -10.15
C TYR A 180 2.64 -1.91 -10.16
N ARG A 181 3.44 -1.41 -11.11
CA ARG A 181 4.90 -1.64 -11.16
C ARG A 181 5.57 -1.17 -9.87
N VAL A 182 5.30 0.07 -9.45
CA VAL A 182 5.89 0.67 -8.25
C VAL A 182 5.56 -0.18 -7.01
N LEU A 183 4.27 -0.48 -6.79
CA LEU A 183 3.83 -1.30 -5.66
C LEU A 183 4.37 -2.73 -5.72
N HIS A 184 4.44 -3.33 -6.90
CA HIS A 184 4.94 -4.69 -7.07
C HIS A 184 6.44 -4.79 -6.79
N ARG A 185 7.24 -3.82 -7.27
CA ARG A 185 8.68 -3.73 -6.99
C ARG A 185 8.93 -3.51 -5.51
N ALA A 186 8.22 -2.58 -4.88
CA ALA A 186 8.33 -2.35 -3.43
C ALA A 186 8.02 -3.62 -2.63
N TRP A 187 6.93 -4.32 -2.98
CA TRP A 187 6.60 -5.59 -2.35
C TRP A 187 7.71 -6.64 -2.54
N LEU A 188 8.26 -6.78 -3.76
CA LEU A 188 9.39 -7.68 -4.00
C LEU A 188 10.65 -7.27 -3.22
N SER A 189 10.93 -5.97 -3.08
CA SER A 189 12.07 -5.47 -2.33
C SER A 189 11.94 -5.79 -0.83
N VAL A 190 10.76 -5.54 -0.24
CA VAL A 190 10.47 -5.92 1.16
C VAL A 190 10.64 -7.42 1.33
N PHE A 191 9.99 -8.20 0.47
CA PHE A 191 9.88 -9.64 0.67
C PHE A 191 11.13 -10.43 0.29
N LYS A 192 11.72 -10.14 -0.88
CA LYS A 192 12.80 -10.93 -1.49
C LYS A 192 14.19 -10.35 -1.29
N PHE A 193 14.31 -9.08 -0.89
CA PHE A 193 15.61 -8.46 -0.68
C PHE A 193 15.84 -8.16 0.79
N PHE A 194 15.07 -7.26 1.39
CA PHE A 194 15.25 -6.88 2.79
C PHE A 194 14.81 -7.97 3.77
N GLY A 195 13.75 -8.70 3.43
CA GLY A 195 13.27 -9.85 4.19
C GLY A 195 14.08 -11.14 3.98
N ASP A 196 14.98 -11.20 3.00
CA ASP A 196 15.78 -12.42 2.76
C ASP A 196 16.80 -12.62 3.89
N GLU A 197 16.86 -13.85 4.42
CA GLU A 197 17.78 -14.22 5.50
C GLU A 197 19.25 -14.04 5.13
N ARG A 198 19.59 -14.03 3.83
CA ARG A 198 20.95 -13.84 3.32
C ARG A 198 21.34 -12.37 3.27
N PHE A 199 20.39 -11.43 3.37
CA PHE A 199 20.70 -10.02 3.47
C PHE A 199 21.18 -9.66 4.88
N ARG A 200 22.47 -9.86 5.12
CA ARG A 200 23.15 -9.64 6.41
C ARG A 200 24.35 -8.69 6.35
N SER A 201 24.60 -8.05 5.22
CA SER A 201 25.78 -7.19 5.05
C SER A 201 25.55 -5.77 5.58
N GLU A 202 25.97 -5.52 6.82
CA GLU A 202 25.92 -4.19 7.45
C GLU A 202 26.66 -3.12 6.62
N ARG A 203 27.82 -3.47 6.04
CA ARG A 203 28.57 -2.57 5.16
C ARG A 203 27.75 -2.16 3.94
N LEU A 204 27.00 -3.09 3.34
CA LEU A 204 26.14 -2.79 2.19
C LEU A 204 24.97 -1.91 2.62
N GLU A 205 24.37 -2.16 3.78
CA GLU A 205 23.27 -1.36 4.32
C GLU A 205 23.68 0.11 4.50
N LYS A 206 24.82 0.35 5.18
CA LYS A 206 25.38 1.69 5.37
C LYS A 206 25.73 2.37 4.03
N LEU A 207 26.26 1.59 3.09
CA LEU A 207 26.58 2.09 1.75
C LEU A 207 25.33 2.52 0.98
N LEU A 208 24.25 1.73 1.05
CA LEU A 208 22.97 2.08 0.43
C LEU A 208 22.37 3.34 1.04
N ILE A 209 22.35 3.47 2.37
CA ILE A 209 21.86 4.68 3.05
C ILE A 209 22.67 5.90 2.61
N LYS A 210 24.01 5.77 2.56
CA LYS A 210 24.88 6.86 2.10
C LYS A 210 24.54 7.28 0.67
N TYR A 211 24.45 6.34 -0.27
CA TYR A 211 24.11 6.66 -1.67
C TYR A 211 22.69 7.25 -1.82
N LEU A 212 21.74 6.82 -1.00
CA LEU A 212 20.39 7.40 -0.98
C LEU A 212 20.35 8.83 -0.44
N ALA A 213 21.36 9.24 0.33
CA ALA A 213 21.51 10.60 0.86
C ALA A 213 22.31 11.54 -0.06
N GLU A 214 22.93 11.03 -1.13
CA GLU A 214 23.67 11.84 -2.09
C GLU A 214 22.70 12.62 -3.00
N GLU A 215 22.91 13.93 -3.15
CA GLU A 215 22.04 14.79 -3.99
C GLU A 215 22.30 14.61 -5.50
N ASP A 216 23.54 14.29 -5.87
CA ASP A 216 24.00 14.22 -7.26
C ASP A 216 23.78 12.83 -7.90
N VAL A 217 22.53 12.41 -8.00
CA VAL A 217 22.18 11.16 -8.66
C VAL A 217 22.33 11.29 -10.18
N ASN A 218 23.08 10.37 -10.80
CA ASN A 218 23.13 10.25 -12.25
C ASN A 218 21.78 9.76 -12.81
N TRP A 219 20.92 10.71 -13.17
CA TRP A 219 19.58 10.43 -13.66
C TRP A 219 19.54 9.68 -15.00
N ASP A 220 20.61 9.72 -15.81
CA ASP A 220 20.67 8.91 -17.04
C ASP A 220 20.76 7.42 -16.71
N VAL A 221 21.57 7.06 -15.71
CA VAL A 221 21.67 5.67 -15.23
C VAL A 221 20.32 5.23 -14.64
N VAL A 222 19.68 6.07 -13.83
CA VAL A 222 18.36 5.77 -13.24
C VAL A 222 17.30 5.55 -14.33
N ARG A 223 17.25 6.43 -15.33
CA ARG A 223 16.33 6.31 -16.48
C ARG A 223 16.61 5.03 -17.28
N GLY A 224 17.88 4.75 -17.56
CA GLY A 224 18.31 3.54 -18.28
C GLY A 224 17.93 2.26 -17.53
N ALA A 225 18.21 2.19 -16.23
CA ALA A 225 17.83 1.07 -15.37
C ALA A 225 16.30 0.90 -15.30
N GLY A 226 15.57 2.02 -15.20
CA GLY A 226 14.10 2.03 -15.24
C GLY A 226 13.55 1.49 -16.55
N ALA A 227 14.10 1.90 -17.70
CA ALA A 227 13.70 1.41 -19.02
C ALA A 227 13.98 -0.08 -19.19
N ALA A 228 15.17 -0.56 -18.81
CA ALA A 228 15.53 -1.97 -18.85
C ALA A 228 14.60 -2.82 -17.96
N THR A 229 14.29 -2.32 -16.76
CA THR A 229 13.37 -2.99 -15.83
C THR A 229 11.96 -3.10 -16.40
N ARG A 230 11.42 -2.02 -16.99
CA ARG A 230 10.11 -2.03 -17.65
C ARG A 230 10.07 -3.02 -18.81
N SER A 231 11.12 -3.07 -19.65
CA SER A 231 11.22 -4.02 -20.74
C SER A 231 11.16 -5.47 -20.25
N LYS A 232 11.82 -5.78 -19.13
CA LYS A 232 11.75 -7.10 -18.49
C LYS A 232 10.34 -7.39 -17.96
N GLU A 233 9.74 -6.43 -17.26
CA GLU A 233 8.38 -6.55 -16.71
C GLU A 233 7.32 -6.74 -17.78
N ASP A 234 7.43 -6.07 -18.93
CA ASP A 234 6.46 -6.18 -20.03
C ASP A 234 6.32 -7.60 -20.59
N SER A 235 7.33 -8.44 -20.39
CA SER A 235 7.31 -9.87 -20.75
C SER A 235 6.73 -10.79 -19.66
N GLN A 236 6.53 -10.31 -18.44
CA GLN A 236 6.05 -11.15 -17.33
C GLN A 236 4.52 -11.33 -17.38
N LEU A 237 4.06 -12.53 -17.01
CA LEU A 237 2.66 -12.93 -17.08
C LEU A 237 1.70 -11.99 -16.32
N VAL A 238 2.15 -11.40 -15.21
CA VAL A 238 1.33 -10.49 -14.41
C VAL A 238 0.95 -9.22 -15.18
N PHE A 239 1.87 -8.67 -15.98
CA PHE A 239 1.62 -7.50 -16.81
C PHE A 239 0.83 -7.84 -18.08
N VAL A 240 0.95 -9.08 -18.57
CA VAL A 240 0.05 -9.61 -19.61
C VAL A 240 -1.40 -9.66 -19.08
N LYS A 241 -1.62 -10.19 -17.87
CA LYS A 241 -2.94 -10.19 -17.22
C LYS A 241 -3.49 -8.79 -17.02
N LEU A 242 -2.62 -7.82 -16.76
CA LEU A 242 -3.03 -6.43 -16.61
C LEU A 242 -3.54 -5.82 -17.94
N LYS A 243 -2.86 -6.09 -19.06
CA LYS A 243 -3.37 -5.72 -20.40
C LYS A 243 -4.74 -6.35 -20.68
N TYR A 244 -4.94 -7.61 -20.27
CA TYR A 244 -6.24 -8.27 -20.40
C TYR A 244 -7.33 -7.63 -19.53
N PHE A 245 -7.00 -7.21 -18.30
CA PHE A 245 -7.93 -6.47 -17.44
C PHE A 245 -8.47 -5.22 -18.15
N TRP A 246 -7.58 -4.40 -18.71
CA TRP A 246 -7.97 -3.20 -19.44
C TRP A 246 -8.78 -3.50 -20.69
N LYS A 247 -8.35 -4.48 -21.50
CA LYS A 247 -9.10 -4.92 -22.69
C LYS A 247 -10.53 -5.35 -22.36
N GLN A 248 -10.71 -6.09 -21.27
CA GLN A 248 -12.05 -6.52 -20.83
C GLN A 248 -12.86 -5.34 -20.28
N LYS A 249 -12.24 -4.47 -19.48
CA LYS A 249 -12.90 -3.28 -18.95
C LYS A 249 -13.44 -2.38 -20.06
N TYR A 250 -12.64 -2.12 -21.10
CA TYR A 250 -13.07 -1.34 -22.27
C TYR A 250 -14.18 -2.04 -23.07
N ARG A 251 -14.19 -3.38 -23.12
CA ARG A 251 -15.23 -4.15 -23.82
C ARG A 251 -16.58 -4.11 -23.09
N TYR A 252 -16.59 -4.22 -21.76
CA TYR A 252 -17.83 -4.36 -20.99
C TYR A 252 -18.46 -3.02 -20.58
N HIS A 253 -17.68 -1.95 -20.45
CA HIS A 253 -18.19 -0.66 -19.94
C HIS A 253 -18.49 0.37 -21.03
N GLY A 254 -18.35 0.03 -22.32
CA GLY A 254 -18.49 1.00 -23.41
C GLY A 254 -17.45 2.12 -23.33
N LYS A 255 -17.36 2.94 -24.39
CA LYS A 255 -16.39 4.06 -24.43
C LYS A 255 -16.73 5.19 -23.45
N ASP A 256 -17.92 5.20 -22.84
CA ASP A 256 -18.32 6.24 -21.89
C ASP A 256 -18.02 5.82 -20.45
N LEU A 257 -16.78 6.10 -20.04
CA LEU A 257 -16.37 6.05 -18.63
C LEU A 257 -16.99 7.19 -17.79
N ARG A 258 -17.78 8.07 -18.41
CA ARG A 258 -18.57 9.12 -17.76
C ARG A 258 -19.87 8.53 -17.18
N ASN A 259 -19.76 7.48 -16.37
CA ASN A 259 -20.89 6.97 -15.62
C ASN A 259 -21.26 7.98 -14.52
N GLU A 260 -22.55 8.20 -14.28
CA GLU A 260 -23.12 9.12 -13.28
C GLU A 260 -22.53 8.94 -11.86
N ASP A 261 -21.95 7.77 -11.56
CA ASP A 261 -21.14 7.45 -10.37
C ASP A 261 -19.91 8.38 -10.19
N TYR A 262 -19.40 8.97 -11.28
CA TYR A 262 -18.25 9.88 -11.26
C TYR A 262 -18.55 11.21 -10.54
N SER A 263 -19.80 11.68 -10.59
CA SER A 263 -20.21 12.94 -9.94
C SER A 263 -20.25 12.84 -8.40
N ARG A 264 -20.65 11.67 -7.87
CA ARG A 264 -20.57 11.38 -6.42
C ARG A 264 -19.12 11.18 -5.97
N PHE A 265 -18.29 10.60 -6.84
CA PHE A 265 -16.87 10.42 -6.56
C PHE A 265 -16.10 11.75 -6.56
N GLN A 266 -16.35 12.65 -7.51
CA GLN A 266 -15.74 13.99 -7.54
C GLN A 266 -15.96 14.77 -6.24
N ARG A 267 -17.14 14.65 -5.60
CA ARG A 267 -17.37 15.27 -4.28
C ARG A 267 -16.43 14.72 -3.21
N TYR A 268 -16.14 13.41 -3.23
CA TYR A 268 -15.17 12.79 -2.33
C TYR A 268 -13.74 13.21 -2.70
N THR A 269 -13.36 13.15 -3.98
CA THR A 269 -12.02 13.55 -4.44
C THR A 269 -11.72 15.02 -4.11
N ILE A 270 -12.68 15.93 -4.24
CA ILE A 270 -12.51 17.34 -3.86
C ILE A 270 -12.32 17.49 -2.34
N LEU A 271 -13.03 16.71 -1.53
CA LEU A 271 -12.85 16.70 -0.07
C LEU A 271 -11.49 16.09 0.32
N THR A 272 -11.06 15.03 -0.37
CA THR A 272 -9.79 14.36 -0.09
C THR A 272 -8.60 15.15 -0.63
N GLN A 273 -8.68 15.78 -1.81
CA GLN A 273 -7.66 16.70 -2.32
C GLN A 273 -7.52 17.95 -1.44
N ARG A 274 -8.62 18.48 -0.89
CA ARG A 274 -8.53 19.55 0.13
C ARG A 274 -7.85 19.08 1.42
N ARG A 275 -7.95 17.80 1.78
CA ARG A 275 -7.25 17.18 2.93
C ARG A 275 -5.78 16.83 2.59
N LEU A 276 -5.48 16.40 1.36
CA LEU A 276 -4.13 16.07 0.87
C LEU A 276 -3.28 17.30 0.56
N ASN A 277 -3.92 18.44 0.24
CA ASN A 277 -3.27 19.74 0.14
C ASN A 277 -2.98 20.39 1.50
N ARG A 278 -3.40 19.77 2.62
CA ARG A 278 -2.68 20.04 3.88
C ARG A 278 -1.30 19.43 3.69
N PRO A 279 -0.21 20.19 3.87
CA PRO A 279 1.12 19.66 3.70
C PRO A 279 1.23 18.37 4.53
N LEU A 280 1.74 17.30 3.91
CA LEU A 280 2.30 16.13 4.62
C LEU A 280 3.54 16.58 5.40
N GLY A 281 3.37 17.58 6.28
CA GLY A 281 4.41 18.41 6.86
C GLY A 281 5.22 17.72 7.94
N ARG A 282 5.33 16.38 7.91
CA ARG A 282 6.10 15.58 8.87
C ARG A 282 6.73 14.33 8.25
N LEU A 283 7.05 14.33 6.96
CA LEU A 283 7.79 13.21 6.33
C LEU A 283 9.23 13.55 5.93
N ALA A 284 9.73 14.75 6.26
CA ALA A 284 11.10 15.18 5.96
C ALA A 284 11.72 16.05 7.07
N GLN A 285 11.61 15.61 8.32
CA GLN A 285 12.47 16.07 9.43
C GLN A 285 13.00 14.85 10.19
#